data_AF-A0A1G3HL72-F1
#
_entry.id   AF-A0A1G3HL72-F1
#
_cell.length_a   1.000
_cell.length_b   1.000
_cell.length_c   1.000
_cell.angle_alpha   90.00
_cell.angle_beta   90.00
_cell.angle_gamma   90.00
#
_symmetry.space_group_name_H-M   'P 1'
#
loop_
_entity.id
_entity.type
_entity.pdbx_description
1 polymer ?
#
loop_
_entity_poly.entity_id
_entity_poly.type
_entity_poly.pdbx_seq_one_letter_code
_entity_poly.pdbx_strand_id
1 'polypeptide(L)'
;MAPVPSKTTTVTLRLSGQWHVLWERLRASVPDVSDAELLRQGVALRMALAAVDGKGQRPKAFIQFHDQAGKLTTVDLEEHVGIRASEDKG
;
A
#
# COMPACT_ATOMS: atom_id res chain seq x y z
N MET A 1 0.13 5.02 23.56
CA MET A 1 -0.56 6.07 22.79
C MET A 1 0.49 6.79 21.97
N ALA A 2 0.53 6.59 20.64
CA ALA A 2 1.51 7.30 19.80
C ALA A 2 1.14 8.79 19.75
N PRO A 3 2.11 9.72 19.84
CA PRO A 3 1.82 11.15 19.87
C PRO A 3 1.14 11.58 18.56
N VAL A 4 0.00 12.27 18.68
CA VAL A 4 -0.68 12.89 17.52
C VAL A 4 0.08 14.18 17.20
N PRO A 5 0.72 14.29 16.02
CA PRO A 5 1.45 15.50 15.67
C PRO A 5 0.47 16.68 15.52
N SER A 6 0.70 17.74 16.29
CA SER A 6 -0.14 18.95 16.34
C SER A 6 0.10 19.92 15.18
N LYS A 7 1.12 19.68 14.35
CA LYS A 7 1.42 20.48 13.16
C LYS A 7 1.07 19.70 11.90
N THR A 8 0.14 20.23 11.12
CA THR A 8 -0.12 19.76 9.76
C THR A 8 1.04 20.24 8.88
N THR A 9 2.03 19.39 8.64
CA THR A 9 3.08 19.69 7.67
C THR A 9 2.53 19.40 6.27
N THR A 10 2.30 20.43 5.46
CA THR A 10 1.99 20.26 4.05
C THR A 10 3.22 19.70 3.34
N VAL A 11 3.10 18.52 2.76
CA VAL A 11 4.15 17.88 1.96
C VAL A 11 3.71 17.87 0.50
N THR A 12 4.57 18.34 -0.40
CA THR A 12 4.34 18.29 -1.84
C THR A 12 5.01 17.05 -2.41
N LEU A 13 4.21 16.08 -2.86
CA LEU A 13 4.71 14.91 -3.58
C LEU A 13 4.82 15.26 -5.08
N ARG A 14 6.02 15.08 -5.65
CA ARG A 14 6.25 15.21 -7.10
C ARG A 14 6.55 13.84 -7.68
N LEU A 15 5.65 13.34 -8.51
CA LEU A 15 5.81 12.07 -9.23
C LEU A 15 6.26 12.37 -10.66
N SER A 16 7.23 11.60 -11.16
CA SER A 16 7.74 11.74 -12.53
C SER A 16 7.89 10.38 -13.21
N GLY A 17 7.89 10.39 -14.55
CA GLY A 17 8.04 9.18 -15.36
C GLY A 17 6.94 8.15 -15.09
N GLN A 18 7.32 6.89 -14.92
CA GLN A 18 6.39 5.77 -14.72
C GLN A 18 5.52 5.94 -13.47
N TRP A 19 6.02 6.60 -12.43
CA TRP A 19 5.25 6.86 -11.21
C TRP A 19 4.05 7.77 -11.45
N HIS A 20 4.18 8.78 -12.30
CA HIS A 20 3.06 9.64 -12.67
C HIS A 20 1.99 8.84 -13.44
N VAL A 21 2.40 8.00 -14.39
CA VAL A 21 1.48 7.16 -15.16
C VAL A 21 0.71 6.18 -14.27
N LEU A 22 1.40 5.54 -13.32
CA LEU A 22 0.76 4.63 -12.36
C LEU A 22 -0.20 5.38 -11.44
N TRP A 23 0.15 6.58 -11.01
CA TRP A 23 -0.71 7.43 -10.20
C TRP A 23 -2.01 7.77 -10.92
N GLU A 24 -1.93 8.23 -12.18
CA GLU A 24 -3.11 8.55 -12.99
C GLU A 24 -4.03 7.33 -13.19
N ARG A 25 -3.45 6.15 -13.44
CA ARG A 25 -4.22 4.90 -13.54
C ARG A 25 -4.91 4.53 -12.24
N LEU A 26 -4.21 4.68 -11.11
CA LEU A 26 -4.77 4.42 -9.80
C LEU A 26 -5.98 5.33 -9.55
N ARG A 27 -5.82 6.64 -9.75
CA ARG A 27 -6.92 7.61 -9.58
C ARG A 27 -8.12 7.28 -10.47
N ALA A 28 -7.87 6.89 -11.72
CA ALA A 28 -8.95 6.50 -12.64
C ALA A 28 -9.72 5.26 -12.16
N SER A 29 -9.08 4.35 -11.41
CA SER A 29 -9.73 3.16 -10.87
C SER A 29 -10.59 3.41 -9.62
N VAL A 30 -10.41 4.57 -8.96
CA VAL A 30 -11.07 4.96 -7.70
C VAL A 30 -11.45 6.45 -7.73
N PRO A 31 -12.32 6.87 -8.67
CA PRO A 31 -12.58 8.30 -8.95
C PRO A 31 -13.14 9.07 -7.76
N ASP A 32 -13.78 8.39 -6.81
CA ASP A 32 -14.40 9.00 -5.62
C ASP A 32 -13.42 9.21 -4.46
N VAL A 33 -12.15 8.80 -4.60
CA VAL A 33 -11.14 8.90 -3.54
C VAL A 33 -10.13 10.01 -3.88
N SER A 34 -10.00 11.00 -3.01
CA SER A 34 -9.03 12.09 -3.19
C SER A 34 -7.57 11.61 -3.15
N ASP A 35 -6.68 12.30 -3.86
CA ASP A 35 -5.23 12.05 -3.86
C ASP A 35 -4.64 11.95 -2.45
N ALA A 36 -5.06 12.84 -1.54
CA ALA A 36 -4.59 12.84 -0.16
C ALA A 36 -5.02 11.59 0.60
N GLU A 37 -6.22 11.09 0.32
CA GLU A 37 -6.73 9.86 0.93
C GLU A 37 -6.03 8.62 0.37
N LEU A 38 -5.81 8.55 -0.95
CA LEU A 38 -5.02 7.47 -1.55
C LEU A 38 -3.61 7.39 -0.97
N LEU A 39 -2.95 8.53 -0.76
CA LEU A 39 -1.64 8.58 -0.11
C LEU A 39 -1.71 8.12 1.35
N ARG A 40 -2.71 8.57 2.11
CA ARG A 40 -2.89 8.12 3.51
C ARG A 40 -3.10 6.62 3.59
N GLN A 41 -3.95 6.06 2.73
CA GLN A 41 -4.22 4.62 2.68
C GLN A 41 -2.98 3.84 2.28
N GLY A 42 -2.22 4.30 1.28
CA GLY A 42 -0.95 3.67 0.88
C GLY A 42 0.11 3.68 1.99
N VAL A 43 0.26 4.81 2.70
CA VAL A 43 1.19 4.91 3.85
C VAL A 43 0.73 4.03 5.00
N ALA A 44 -0.58 4.04 5.32
CA ALA A 44 -1.13 3.21 6.38
C ALA A 44 -0.95 1.72 6.09
N LEU A 45 -1.20 1.28 4.85
CA LEU A 45 -0.99 -0.09 4.41
C LEU A 45 0.49 -0.50 4.51
N ARG A 46 1.40 0.36 4.03
CA ARG A 46 2.85 0.11 4.16
C ARG A 46 3.27 -0.03 5.62
N MET A 47 2.79 0.84 6.49
CA MET A 47 3.07 0.78 7.92
C MET A 47 2.49 -0.47 8.58
N ALA A 48 1.29 -0.88 8.17
CA ALA A 48 0.66 -2.11 8.65
C ALA A 48 1.48 -3.34 8.25
N LEU A 49 1.89 -3.45 6.98
CA LEU A 49 2.70 -4.57 6.48
C LEU A 49 4.10 -4.62 7.11
N ALA A 50 4.68 -3.46 7.42
CA ALA A 50 5.98 -3.36 8.10
C ALA A 50 5.91 -3.60 9.62
N ALA A 51 4.72 -3.57 10.21
CA ALA A 51 4.56 -3.83 11.64
C ALA A 51 4.97 -5.27 11.93
N VAL A 52 5.54 -5.50 13.11
CA VAL A 52 5.78 -6.84 13.63
C VAL A 52 4.95 -7.01 14.89
N ASP A 53 4.35 -8.17 15.07
CA ASP A 53 3.63 -8.50 16.30
C ASP A 53 4.61 -8.66 17.49
N GLY A 54 4.07 -8.90 18.68
CA GLY A 54 4.89 -9.13 19.89
C GLY A 54 5.81 -10.36 19.84
N LYS A 55 5.75 -11.15 18.75
CA LYS A 55 6.58 -12.32 18.49
C LYS A 55 7.52 -12.12 17.28
N GLY A 56 7.58 -10.90 16.72
CA GLY A 56 8.42 -10.59 15.57
C GLY A 56 7.84 -11.00 14.21
N GLN A 57 6.57 -11.42 14.15
CA GLN A 57 5.93 -11.87 12.91
C GLN A 57 5.28 -10.68 12.19
N ARG A 58 5.48 -10.58 10.87
CA ARG A 58 4.80 -9.58 10.03
C ARG A 58 3.34 -10.00 9.78
N PRO A 59 2.39 -9.07 9.79
CA PRO A 59 1.01 -9.37 9.46
C PRO A 59 0.89 -9.73 7.98
N LYS A 60 0.16 -10.80 7.70
CA LYS A 60 -0.18 -11.21 6.33
C LYS A 60 -1.43 -10.48 5.88
N ALA A 61 -1.38 -9.90 4.70
CA ALA A 61 -2.56 -9.33 4.04
C ALA A 61 -2.92 -10.19 2.84
N PHE A 62 -4.20 -10.53 2.70
CA PHE A 62 -4.69 -11.30 1.56
C PHE A 62 -5.63 -10.43 0.73
N ILE A 63 -5.53 -10.55 -0.58
CA ILE A 63 -6.42 -9.90 -1.55
C ILE A 63 -7.24 -10.96 -2.26
N GLN A 64 -8.53 -10.69 -2.42
CA GLN A 64 -9.45 -11.43 -3.27
C GLN A 64 -9.74 -10.66 -4.55
N PHE A 65 -9.60 -11.32 -5.70
CA PHE A 65 -9.93 -10.75 -7.00
C PHE A 65 -10.41 -11.86 -7.96
N HIS A 66 -11.13 -11.48 -9.01
CA HIS A 66 -11.45 -12.40 -10.11
C HIS A 66 -10.30 -12.41 -11.11
N ASP A 67 -9.80 -13.60 -11.44
CA ASP A 67 -8.76 -13.76 -12.46
C ASP A 67 -9.31 -13.55 -13.89
N GLN A 68 -8.45 -13.68 -14.91
CA GLN A 68 -8.86 -13.53 -16.31
C GLN A 68 -9.88 -14.60 -16.77
N ALA A 69 -10.00 -15.71 -16.05
CA ALA A 69 -11.00 -16.74 -16.29
C ALA A 69 -12.30 -16.50 -15.50
N GLY A 70 -12.40 -15.38 -14.76
CA GLY A 70 -13.55 -15.03 -13.92
C GLY A 70 -13.61 -15.81 -12.61
N LYS A 71 -12.56 -16.54 -12.23
CA LYS A 71 -12.52 -17.32 -10.99
C LYS A 71 -12.07 -16.45 -9.83
N LEU A 72 -12.81 -16.50 -8.72
CA LEU A 72 -12.41 -15.85 -7.48
C LEU A 72 -11.13 -16.50 -6.94
N THR A 73 -10.09 -15.70 -6.79
CA THR A 73 -8.77 -16.10 -6.33
C THR A 73 -8.40 -15.28 -5.10
N THR A 74 -7.79 -15.94 -4.11
CA THR A 74 -7.22 -15.30 -2.92
C THR A 74 -5.71 -15.50 -2.93
N VAL A 75 -4.94 -14.43 -2.81
CA VAL A 75 -3.47 -14.48 -2.77
C VAL A 75 -2.94 -13.57 -1.68
N ASP A 76 -1.69 -13.80 -1.27
CA ASP A 76 -0.97 -12.85 -0.43
C ASP A 76 -0.75 -11.54 -1.21
N LEU A 77 -1.02 -10.41 -0.54
CA LEU A 77 -0.93 -9.08 -1.13
C LEU A 77 0.49 -8.75 -1.56
N GLU A 78 1.50 -9.05 -0.74
CA GLU A 78 2.90 -8.73 -1.05
C GLU A 78 3.38 -9.54 -2.26
N GLU A 79 2.99 -10.82 -2.34
CA GLU A 79 3.24 -11.66 -3.52
C GLU A 79 2.55 -11.09 -4.77
N HIS A 80 1.28 -10.69 -4.65
CA HIS A 80 0.49 -10.17 -5.76
C HIS A 80 1.04 -8.87 -6.34
N VAL A 81 1.49 -7.95 -5.47
CA VAL A 81 2.06 -6.66 -5.90
C VAL A 81 3.56 -6.73 -6.19
N GLY A 82 4.19 -7.91 -6.05
CA GLY A 82 5.61 -8.11 -6.33
C GLY A 82 6.55 -7.46 -5.32
N ILE A 83 6.08 -7.14 -4.11
CA ILE A 83 6.94 -6.68 -3.02
C ILE A 83 7.66 -7.91 -2.46
N ARG A 84 8.88 -8.16 -2.92
CA ARG A 84 9.77 -9.09 -2.23
C ARG A 84 10.20 -8.43 -0.94
N ALA A 85 9.91 -9.04 0.21
CA ALA A 85 10.59 -8.70 1.44
C ALA A 85 12.09 -8.74 1.15
N SER A 86 12.80 -7.62 1.35
CA SER A 86 14.26 -7.63 1.34
C SER A 86 14.68 -8.74 2.30
N GLU A 87 15.33 -9.78 1.77
CA GLU A 87 16.11 -10.69 2.58
C GLU A 87 17.25 -9.85 3.18
N ASP A 88 17.03 -9.32 4.38
CA ASP A 88 18.12 -8.91 5.25
C ASP A 88 18.88 -10.18 5.61
N LYS A 89 19.92 -10.48 4.83
CA LYS A 89 20.96 -11.41 5.21
C LYS A 89 21.87 -10.68 6.20
N GLY A 90 21.47 -10.71 7.46
CA GLY A 90 22.36 -10.47 8.61
C GLY A 90 23.08 -11.75 8.98
#